data_AF-A0A1Y1ZKV2-F1
#
_entry.id   AF-A0A1Y1ZKV2-F1
#
_cell.length_a   1.000
_cell.length_b   1.000
_cell.length_c   1.000
_cell.angle_alpha   90.00
_cell.angle_beta   90.00
_cell.angle_gamma   90.00
#
_symmetry.space_group_name_H-M   'P 1'
#
loop_
_entity.id
_entity.type
_entity.pdbx_description
1 polymer ?
#
loop_
_entity_poly.entity_id
_entity_poly.type
_entity_poly.pdbx_seq_one_letter_code
_entity_poly.pdbx_strand_id
1 'polypeptide(L)'
;MDTFDENDNFISRYRLEFNYTTYLFNDFEEIKFIQNVKKVILCRTKDIDKSENDKNTIILWNTSDVSYFGNTIVYLSAFPKYDNVNAEICNDNDESITCPDLIILGTTQFASRYNKDETLNLNKYYLKYYKETGKTIQSRLFKYTFYDYLINNNWLAFPISIDFRMFRYNETTFRNWFELSKTWTWEKVFEYAKIITNCTGKPGLRFVGSRNADLKMFTSVCHSLGIPFIVDDNYLEIKKMWIKK
;
A
#
# COMPACT_ATOMS: atom_id res chain seq x y z
N MET A 1 21.22 8.48 -7.83
CA MET A 1 19.90 8.77 -7.27
C MET A 1 19.99 10.13 -6.63
N ASP A 2 19.26 11.11 -7.15
CA ASP A 2 19.21 12.46 -6.58
C ASP A 2 17.93 12.61 -5.77
N THR A 3 18.01 13.17 -4.57
CA THR A 3 16.87 13.39 -3.69
C THR A 3 16.57 14.87 -3.51
N PHE A 4 15.29 15.19 -3.34
CA PHE A 4 14.80 16.56 -3.21
C PHE A 4 13.77 16.67 -2.08
N ASP A 5 13.78 17.81 -1.37
CA ASP A 5 12.89 18.11 -0.24
C ASP A 5 11.49 18.57 -0.70
N GLU A 6 10.63 18.94 0.25
CA GLU A 6 9.27 19.39 -0.03
C GLU A 6 9.19 20.66 -0.90
N ASN A 7 10.23 21.49 -0.84
CA ASN A 7 10.37 22.74 -1.59
C ASN A 7 11.15 22.53 -2.91
N ASP A 8 11.35 21.27 -3.31
CA ASP A 8 12.11 20.87 -4.50
C ASP A 8 13.59 21.29 -4.45
N ASN A 9 14.14 21.56 -3.26
CA ASN A 9 15.59 21.78 -3.10
C ASN A 9 16.32 20.44 -3.17
N PHE A 10 17.47 20.43 -3.85
CA PHE A 10 18.37 19.28 -3.86
C PHE A 10 18.92 18.99 -2.46
N ILE A 11 18.80 17.74 -2.01
CA ILE A 11 19.32 17.28 -0.71
C ILE A 11 20.67 16.60 -0.92
N SER A 12 20.69 15.49 -1.66
CA SER A 12 21.88 14.66 -1.82
C SER A 12 21.82 13.79 -3.07
N ARG A 13 23.00 13.33 -3.51
CA ARG A 13 23.18 12.36 -4.59
C ARG A 13 23.80 11.08 -4.03
N TYR A 14 23.09 9.98 -4.19
CA TYR A 14 23.52 8.64 -3.81
C TYR A 14 23.95 7.85 -5.04
N ARG A 15 25.09 7.17 -4.96
CA ARG A 15 25.49 6.16 -5.95
C ARG A 15 25.00 4.82 -5.44
N LEU A 16 24.03 4.25 -6.13
CA LEU A 16 23.43 2.98 -5.74
C LEU A 16 23.94 1.87 -6.66
N GLU A 17 24.22 0.70 -6.09
CA GLU A 17 24.61 -0.48 -6.86
C GLU A 17 23.48 -1.52 -6.84
N PHE A 18 22.96 -1.87 -8.02
CA PHE A 18 21.87 -2.84 -8.13
C PHE A 18 22.43 -4.27 -8.18
N ASN A 19 21.94 -5.13 -7.29
CA ASN A 19 22.32 -6.53 -7.22
C ASN A 19 21.34 -7.40 -8.02
N TYR A 20 21.82 -7.96 -9.14
CA TYR A 20 20.99 -8.79 -10.04
C TYR A 20 20.68 -10.19 -9.49
N THR A 21 21.32 -10.61 -8.40
CA THR A 21 21.02 -11.89 -7.75
C THR A 21 19.88 -11.73 -6.75
N THR A 22 19.91 -10.67 -5.95
CA THR A 22 18.89 -10.39 -4.92
C THR A 22 17.75 -9.51 -5.41
N TYR A 23 17.91 -8.85 -6.56
CA TYR A 23 17.00 -7.85 -7.12
C TYR A 23 16.76 -6.64 -6.20
N LEU A 24 17.77 -6.28 -5.42
CA LEU A 24 17.78 -5.14 -4.50
C LEU A 24 19.03 -4.28 -4.72
N PHE A 25 19.00 -3.02 -4.28
CA PHE A 25 20.23 -2.23 -4.17
C PHE A 25 21.08 -2.73 -3.00
N ASN A 26 22.40 -2.77 -3.16
CA ASN A 26 23.33 -3.11 -2.07
C ASN A 26 23.18 -2.13 -0.90
N ASP A 27 22.86 -0.88 -1.19
CA ASP A 27 22.69 0.24 -0.25
C ASP A 27 21.28 0.27 0.40
N PHE A 28 20.49 -0.80 0.27
CA PHE A 28 19.08 -0.82 0.66
C PHE A 28 18.87 -0.41 2.13
N GLU A 29 19.70 -0.94 3.03
CA GLU A 29 19.59 -0.70 4.47
C GLU A 29 19.95 0.74 4.86
N GLU A 30 20.77 1.43 4.07
CA GLU A 30 21.14 2.82 4.31
C GLU A 30 20.03 3.75 3.82
N ILE A 31 19.59 3.57 2.58
CA ILE A 31 18.66 4.51 1.94
C ILE A 31 17.25 4.43 2.54
N LYS A 32 16.85 3.31 3.15
CA LYS A 32 15.51 3.17 3.78
C LYS A 32 15.27 4.15 4.95
N PHE A 33 16.34 4.69 5.54
CA PHE A 33 16.27 5.63 6.65
C PHE A 33 16.38 7.09 6.23
N ILE A 34 16.45 7.38 4.93
CA ILE A 34 16.37 8.75 4.44
C ILE A 34 15.01 9.34 4.84
N GLN A 35 15.01 10.60 5.24
CA GLN A 35 13.82 11.34 5.68
C GLN A 35 13.68 12.63 4.87
N ASN A 36 12.46 13.19 4.87
CA ASN A 36 12.13 14.48 4.27
C ASN A 36 12.42 14.53 2.77
N VAL A 37 12.18 13.41 2.06
CA VAL A 37 12.35 13.33 0.61
C VAL A 37 10.99 13.27 -0.04
N LYS A 38 10.66 14.32 -0.79
CA LYS A 38 9.43 14.39 -1.61
C LYS A 38 9.67 13.75 -2.98
N LYS A 39 10.83 13.99 -3.58
CA LYS A 39 11.13 13.60 -4.97
C LYS A 39 12.47 12.93 -5.08
N VAL A 40 12.55 11.96 -6.00
CA VAL A 40 13.77 11.24 -6.35
C VAL A 40 13.92 11.18 -7.85
N ILE A 41 15.16 11.31 -8.32
CA ILE A 41 15.55 11.03 -9.69
C ILE A 41 16.53 9.86 -9.67
N LEU A 42 16.10 8.72 -10.22
CA LEU A 42 16.93 7.54 -10.36
C LEU A 42 17.36 7.37 -11.81
N CYS A 43 18.65 7.58 -12.09
CA CYS A 43 19.24 7.41 -13.41
C CYS A 43 20.53 6.58 -13.31
N ARG A 44 20.94 6.01 -14.45
CA ARG A 44 22.31 5.48 -14.59
C ARG A 44 23.30 6.63 -14.42
N THR A 45 24.49 6.34 -13.90
CA THR A 45 25.52 7.34 -13.60
C THR A 45 25.86 8.23 -14.80
N LYS A 46 25.92 7.67 -16.01
CA LYS A 46 26.24 8.42 -17.23
C LYS A 46 25.12 9.31 -17.75
N ASP A 47 23.90 9.13 -17.25
CA ASP A 47 22.69 9.79 -17.77
C ASP A 47 22.16 10.86 -16.81
N ILE A 48 22.54 10.81 -15.52
CA ILE A 48 21.96 11.69 -14.48
C ILE A 48 22.26 13.18 -14.70
N ASP A 49 23.42 13.50 -15.27
CA ASP A 49 23.88 14.87 -15.52
C ASP A 49 23.55 15.38 -16.93
N LYS A 50 22.86 14.57 -17.75
CA LYS A 50 22.37 15.02 -19.05
C LYS A 50 21.27 16.08 -18.89
N SER A 51 21.01 16.84 -19.96
CA SER A 51 19.86 17.72 -20.00
C SER A 51 18.55 16.91 -19.92
N GLU A 52 17.47 17.50 -19.41
CA GLU A 52 16.17 16.81 -19.35
C GLU A 52 15.66 16.39 -20.73
N ASN A 53 16.00 17.14 -21.78
CA ASN A 53 15.63 16.82 -23.16
C ASN A 53 16.34 15.57 -23.69
N ASP A 54 17.46 15.16 -23.09
CA ASP A 54 18.23 13.98 -23.48
C ASP A 54 17.89 12.74 -22.64
N LYS A 55 16.94 12.87 -21.71
CA LYS A 55 16.52 11.78 -20.82
C LYS A 55 15.15 11.27 -21.23
N ASN A 56 15.06 9.96 -21.40
CA ASN A 56 13.76 9.29 -21.38
C ASN A 56 13.39 9.05 -19.92
N THR A 57 12.37 9.75 -19.45
CA THR A 57 11.94 9.72 -18.05
C THR A 57 10.63 8.94 -17.91
N ILE A 58 10.54 8.13 -16.86
CA ILE A 58 9.29 7.50 -16.40
C ILE A 58 8.93 8.13 -15.05
N ILE A 59 7.68 8.53 -14.90
CA ILE A 59 7.14 9.13 -13.67
C ILE A 59 6.24 8.11 -12.96
N LEU A 60 6.53 7.78 -11.69
CA LEU A 60 5.69 6.94 -10.81
C LEU A 60 5.38 7.69 -9.53
N TRP A 61 4.12 7.94 -9.33
CA TRP A 61 3.66 8.51 -8.07
C TRP A 61 3.54 7.43 -7.00
N ASN A 62 3.92 7.79 -5.78
CA ASN A 62 3.92 6.90 -4.62
C ASN A 62 3.18 7.57 -3.47
N THR A 63 2.35 6.79 -2.78
CA THR A 63 1.51 7.24 -1.66
C THR A 63 2.27 7.33 -0.33
N SER A 64 3.55 6.92 -0.29
CA SER A 64 4.32 6.87 0.96
C SER A 64 4.54 8.26 1.56
N ASP A 65 4.53 8.31 2.89
CA ASP A 65 4.82 9.52 3.66
C ASP A 65 6.28 9.98 3.44
N VAL A 66 6.47 11.27 3.20
CA VAL A 66 7.78 11.92 2.99
C VAL A 66 8.71 11.79 4.21
N SER A 67 8.16 11.56 5.39
CA SER A 67 8.91 11.34 6.62
C SER A 67 9.61 9.98 6.67
N TYR A 68 9.21 9.01 5.84
CA TYR A 68 9.78 7.66 5.86
C TYR A 68 9.98 7.05 4.47
N PHE A 69 11.21 7.12 3.97
CA PHE A 69 11.58 6.63 2.65
C PHE A 69 11.60 5.10 2.51
N GLY A 70 11.62 4.35 3.62
CA GLY A 70 11.66 2.89 3.62
C GLY A 70 10.45 2.20 2.99
N ASN A 71 9.31 2.88 2.86
CA ASN A 71 8.18 2.34 2.08
C ASN A 71 8.36 2.56 0.57
N THR A 72 9.15 3.57 0.19
CA THR A 72 9.41 3.99 -1.19
C THR A 72 10.50 3.15 -1.84
N ILE A 73 11.45 2.67 -1.05
CA ILE A 73 12.62 1.91 -1.51
C ILE A 73 12.26 0.65 -2.30
N VAL A 74 11.15 -0.01 -1.96
CA VAL A 74 10.63 -1.20 -2.67
C VAL A 74 10.31 -0.84 -4.12
N TYR A 75 9.93 0.43 -4.36
CA TYR A 75 9.59 0.96 -5.66
C TYR A 75 10.79 1.59 -6.38
N LEU A 76 11.92 1.82 -5.72
CA LEU A 76 13.15 2.22 -6.44
C LEU A 76 13.66 1.11 -7.36
N SER A 77 13.38 -0.15 -7.03
CA SER A 77 13.57 -1.28 -7.95
C SER A 77 12.61 -1.23 -9.17
N ALA A 78 11.65 -0.31 -9.16
CA ALA A 78 10.68 -0.01 -10.22
C ALA A 78 10.69 1.50 -10.56
N PHE A 79 11.86 2.02 -10.96
CA PHE A 79 12.20 3.35 -11.52
C PHE A 79 11.14 4.47 -11.61
N PRO A 80 11.20 5.51 -10.74
CA PRO A 80 10.45 6.77 -11.01
C PRO A 80 10.66 8.09 -10.19
N LYS A 81 9.89 9.14 -10.60
CA LYS A 81 9.60 10.46 -9.95
C LYS A 81 8.24 10.52 -9.20
N TYR A 82 8.19 11.09 -7.99
CA TYR A 82 7.06 11.06 -7.02
C TYR A 82 6.23 12.36 -6.90
N ASP A 83 4.93 12.24 -6.60
CA ASP A 83 4.00 13.35 -6.24
C ASP A 83 2.74 12.88 -5.46
N ASN A 84 1.89 13.80 -4.99
CA ASN A 84 0.68 13.56 -4.20
C ASN A 84 -0.42 12.78 -4.95
N VAL A 85 -0.75 11.60 -4.43
CA VAL A 85 -1.69 10.64 -5.01
C VAL A 85 -3.17 11.01 -4.99
N ASN A 86 -3.56 12.11 -4.34
CA ASN A 86 -4.93 12.66 -4.46
C ASN A 86 -4.96 13.94 -5.29
N ALA A 87 -3.80 14.41 -5.77
CA ALA A 87 -3.76 15.52 -6.69
C ALA A 87 -4.48 15.15 -7.99
N GLU A 88 -5.00 16.20 -8.61
CA GLU A 88 -5.45 16.16 -9.98
C GLU A 88 -4.31 15.66 -10.87
N ILE A 89 -4.64 14.85 -11.88
CA ILE A 89 -3.69 14.31 -12.84
C ILE A 89 -4.16 14.61 -14.24
N CYS A 90 -3.20 14.72 -15.18
CA CYS A 90 -3.48 14.78 -16.61
C CYS A 90 -4.54 15.84 -16.98
N ASN A 91 -4.37 17.06 -16.50
CA ASN A 91 -5.24 18.17 -16.90
C ASN A 91 -4.69 18.85 -18.16
N ASP A 92 -5.35 18.60 -19.29
CA ASP A 92 -4.97 19.18 -20.59
C ASP A 92 -4.99 20.72 -20.63
N ASN A 93 -5.67 21.37 -19.67
CA ASN A 93 -5.77 22.83 -19.59
C ASN A 93 -4.71 23.46 -18.68
N ASP A 94 -3.93 22.66 -17.95
CA ASP A 94 -2.89 23.15 -17.03
C ASP A 94 -1.63 22.29 -17.13
N GLU A 95 -0.67 22.75 -17.93
CA GLU A 95 0.63 22.08 -18.15
C GLU A 95 1.47 21.95 -16.87
N SER A 96 1.14 22.69 -15.80
CA SER A 96 1.81 22.52 -14.50
C SER A 96 1.37 21.24 -13.78
N ILE A 97 0.20 20.70 -14.14
CA ILE A 97 -0.32 19.45 -13.59
C ILE A 97 0.30 18.29 -14.37
N THR A 98 1.14 17.51 -13.68
CA THR A 98 1.84 16.39 -14.29
C THR A 98 0.87 15.23 -14.61
N CYS A 99 1.04 14.61 -15.78
CA CYS A 99 0.40 13.35 -16.14
C CYS A 99 1.39 12.18 -15.92
N PRO A 100 1.21 11.35 -14.89
CA PRO A 100 2.15 10.28 -14.58
C PRO A 100 1.99 9.08 -15.52
N ASP A 101 3.11 8.42 -15.87
CA ASP A 101 3.09 7.17 -16.64
C ASP A 101 2.55 6.00 -15.83
N LEU A 102 2.87 5.97 -14.53
CA LEU A 102 2.42 4.96 -13.59
C LEU A 102 2.06 5.62 -12.25
N ILE A 103 1.11 5.03 -11.53
CA ILE A 103 0.73 5.50 -10.20
C ILE A 103 0.60 4.29 -9.29
N ILE A 104 1.28 4.29 -8.14
CA ILE A 104 0.98 3.38 -7.05
C ILE A 104 -0.13 4.02 -6.23
N LEU A 105 -1.19 3.27 -6.00
CA LEU A 105 -2.35 3.70 -5.25
C LEU A 105 -2.67 2.69 -4.17
N GLY A 106 -3.19 3.19 -3.05
CA GLY A 106 -3.92 2.35 -2.11
C GLY A 106 -5.24 1.90 -2.74
N THR A 107 -5.70 0.68 -2.41
CA THR A 107 -6.95 0.13 -2.95
C THR A 107 -8.15 1.03 -2.73
N THR A 108 -8.17 1.80 -1.64
CA THR A 108 -9.24 2.75 -1.31
C THR A 108 -9.35 3.92 -2.30
N GLN A 109 -8.34 4.17 -3.15
CA GLN A 109 -8.34 5.28 -4.10
C GLN A 109 -8.89 4.88 -5.47
N PHE A 110 -8.92 3.59 -5.82
CA PHE A 110 -9.30 3.13 -7.16
C PHE A 110 -10.72 3.52 -7.54
N ALA A 111 -11.69 3.32 -6.64
CA ALA A 111 -13.09 3.66 -6.94
C ALA A 111 -13.29 5.16 -7.19
N SER A 112 -12.63 6.02 -6.40
CA SER A 112 -12.70 7.48 -6.57
C SER A 112 -12.12 7.92 -7.91
N ARG A 113 -10.93 7.41 -8.26
CA ARG A 113 -10.27 7.74 -9.54
C ARG A 113 -11.02 7.16 -10.74
N TYR A 114 -11.55 5.94 -10.62
CA TYR A 114 -12.38 5.33 -11.66
C TYR A 114 -13.61 6.18 -11.98
N ASN A 115 -14.30 6.70 -10.96
CA ASN A 115 -15.47 7.56 -11.14
C ASN A 115 -15.15 8.95 -11.72
N LYS A 116 -13.87 9.33 -11.77
CA LYS A 116 -13.38 10.56 -12.40
C LYS A 116 -12.76 10.30 -13.78
N ASP A 117 -12.87 9.07 -14.30
CA ASP A 117 -12.22 8.65 -15.55
C ASP A 117 -10.68 8.78 -15.54
N GLU A 118 -10.06 8.77 -14.35
CA GLU A 118 -8.61 8.89 -14.13
C GLU A 118 -7.89 7.52 -14.15
N THR A 119 -8.49 6.48 -14.73
CA THR A 119 -7.95 5.11 -14.72
C THR A 119 -7.96 4.47 -16.10
N LEU A 120 -6.96 3.62 -16.35
CA LEU A 120 -6.89 2.83 -17.59
C LEU A 120 -7.57 1.48 -17.43
N ASN A 121 -8.24 1.02 -18.48
CA ASN A 121 -8.78 -0.34 -18.54
C ASN A 121 -7.69 -1.35 -18.92
N LEU A 122 -7.31 -2.19 -17.96
CA LEU A 122 -6.26 -3.19 -18.10
C LEU A 122 -6.76 -4.55 -18.61
N ASN A 123 -8.01 -4.69 -19.04
CA ASN A 123 -8.57 -5.97 -19.51
C ASN A 123 -7.73 -6.61 -20.64
N LYS A 124 -7.24 -5.80 -21.58
CA LYS A 124 -6.37 -6.28 -22.68
C LYS A 124 -5.05 -6.82 -22.16
N TYR A 125 -4.45 -6.14 -21.18
CA TYR A 125 -3.22 -6.58 -20.51
C TYR A 125 -3.44 -7.92 -19.82
N TYR A 126 -4.49 -8.04 -19.02
CA TYR A 126 -4.80 -9.28 -18.30
C TYR A 126 -5.14 -10.45 -19.23
N LEU A 127 -5.84 -10.20 -20.34
CA LEU A 127 -6.10 -11.21 -21.36
C LEU A 127 -4.80 -11.70 -22.01
N LYS A 128 -3.88 -10.78 -22.34
CA LYS A 128 -2.56 -11.13 -22.89
C LYS A 128 -1.76 -11.97 -21.89
N TYR A 129 -1.69 -11.53 -20.63
CA TYR A 129 -1.02 -12.29 -19.56
C TYR A 129 -1.58 -13.71 -19.42
N TYR A 130 -2.90 -13.86 -19.45
CA TYR A 130 -3.54 -15.18 -19.39
C TYR A 130 -3.18 -16.05 -20.58
N LYS A 131 -3.19 -15.50 -21.80
CA LYS A 131 -2.79 -16.23 -23.02
C LYS A 131 -1.33 -16.71 -22.95
N GLU A 132 -0.45 -15.91 -22.38
CA GLU A 132 0.99 -16.22 -22.30
C GLU A 132 1.31 -17.22 -21.19
N THR A 133 0.60 -17.15 -20.05
CA THR A 133 0.97 -17.91 -18.84
C THR A 133 0.01 -19.04 -18.48
N GLY A 134 -1.20 -19.05 -19.05
CA GLY A 134 -2.31 -19.92 -18.66
C GLY A 134 -2.90 -19.60 -17.28
N LYS A 135 -2.42 -18.55 -16.60
CA LYS A 135 -2.80 -18.22 -15.21
C LYS A 135 -3.66 -16.96 -15.17
N THR A 136 -4.78 -17.02 -14.46
CA THR A 136 -5.62 -15.84 -14.23
C THR A 136 -5.08 -15.06 -13.04
N ILE A 137 -5.16 -13.74 -13.09
CA ILE A 137 -4.72 -12.91 -11.96
C ILE A 137 -5.68 -13.05 -10.76
N GLN A 138 -6.97 -13.25 -11.03
CA GLN A 138 -7.96 -13.58 -10.00
C GLN A 138 -7.56 -14.81 -9.17
N SER A 139 -6.98 -15.85 -9.78
CA SER A 139 -6.53 -17.05 -9.03
C SER A 139 -5.38 -16.79 -8.06
N ARG A 140 -4.67 -15.67 -8.24
CA ARG A 140 -3.54 -15.25 -7.39
C ARG A 140 -3.94 -14.23 -6.33
N LEU A 141 -5.13 -13.66 -6.44
CA LEU A 141 -5.66 -12.68 -5.50
C LEU A 141 -6.42 -13.37 -4.37
N PHE A 142 -6.41 -12.76 -3.18
CA PHE A 142 -7.32 -13.19 -2.12
C PHE A 142 -8.78 -12.95 -2.54
N LYS A 143 -9.67 -13.82 -2.05
CA LYS A 143 -11.07 -13.92 -2.49
C LYS A 143 -11.82 -12.59 -2.54
N TYR A 144 -11.51 -11.63 -1.69
CA TYR A 144 -12.20 -10.34 -1.66
C TYR A 144 -11.40 -9.19 -2.30
N THR A 145 -10.08 -9.36 -2.42
CA THR A 145 -9.22 -8.32 -2.98
C THR A 145 -9.53 -8.06 -4.44
N PHE A 146 -10.01 -9.04 -5.21
CA PHE A 146 -10.33 -8.80 -6.62
C PHE A 146 -11.39 -7.70 -6.83
N TYR A 147 -12.32 -7.51 -5.89
CA TYR A 147 -13.35 -6.47 -5.98
C TYR A 147 -12.77 -5.05 -5.87
N ASP A 148 -11.60 -4.90 -5.26
CA ASP A 148 -10.91 -3.62 -5.18
C ASP A 148 -10.31 -3.21 -6.55
N TYR A 149 -9.96 -4.19 -7.38
CA TYR A 149 -9.26 -3.99 -8.66
C TYR A 149 -10.16 -4.13 -9.89
N LEU A 150 -11.38 -4.66 -9.73
CA LEU A 150 -12.33 -4.92 -10.80
C LEU A 150 -13.64 -4.15 -10.55
N ILE A 151 -13.84 -3.05 -11.26
CA ILE A 151 -15.05 -2.21 -11.15
C ILE A 151 -15.74 -2.18 -12.52
N ASN A 152 -17.04 -2.49 -12.56
CA ASN A 152 -17.84 -2.55 -13.80
C ASN A 152 -17.16 -3.38 -14.92
N ASN A 153 -16.60 -4.54 -14.56
CA ASN A 153 -15.82 -5.42 -15.44
C ASN A 153 -14.55 -4.78 -16.05
N ASN A 154 -14.05 -3.69 -15.47
CA ASN A 154 -12.78 -3.09 -15.85
C ASN A 154 -11.73 -3.37 -14.78
N TRP A 155 -10.66 -4.05 -15.18
CA TRP A 155 -9.48 -4.16 -14.34
C TRP A 155 -8.76 -2.81 -14.30
N LEU A 156 -8.59 -2.25 -13.11
CA LEU A 156 -8.11 -0.88 -12.93
C LEU A 156 -6.61 -0.78 -12.64
N ALA A 157 -6.05 -1.80 -11.98
CA ALA A 157 -4.66 -1.79 -11.56
C ALA A 157 -4.08 -3.21 -11.46
N PHE A 158 -2.76 -3.29 -11.33
CA PHE A 158 -2.03 -4.52 -11.04
C PHE A 158 -1.63 -4.58 -9.55
N PRO A 159 -1.96 -5.66 -8.83
CA PRO A 159 -1.62 -5.79 -7.41
C PRO A 159 -0.11 -6.03 -7.24
N ILE A 160 0.60 -5.10 -6.60
CA ILE A 160 2.05 -5.19 -6.38
C ILE A 160 2.37 -5.66 -4.96
N SER A 161 1.66 -5.14 -3.96
CA SER A 161 1.86 -5.49 -2.56
C SER A 161 0.53 -5.66 -1.84
N ILE A 162 0.53 -6.49 -0.80
CA ILE A 162 -0.63 -6.73 0.05
C ILE A 162 -0.17 -6.57 1.49
N ASP A 163 -0.93 -5.80 2.25
CA ASP A 163 -0.68 -5.56 3.66
C ASP A 163 -1.58 -6.46 4.50
N PHE A 164 -0.98 -7.37 5.29
CA PHE A 164 -1.70 -8.26 6.17
C PHE A 164 -1.72 -7.73 7.61
N ARG A 165 -2.86 -7.87 8.26
CA ARG A 165 -2.99 -7.61 9.70
C ARG A 165 -2.86 -8.93 10.44
N MET A 166 -1.78 -9.06 11.19
CA MET A 166 -1.47 -10.25 11.98
C MET A 166 -1.37 -9.89 13.45
N PHE A 167 -1.82 -10.79 14.32
CA PHE A 167 -1.49 -10.69 15.74
C PHE A 167 0.01 -10.88 15.93
N ARG A 168 0.60 -9.97 16.69
CA ARG A 168 1.97 -10.09 17.18
C ARG A 168 1.90 -10.38 18.67
N TYR A 169 2.69 -11.35 19.12
CA TYR A 169 2.78 -11.71 20.53
C TYR A 169 4.24 -11.93 20.91
N ASN A 170 4.54 -11.79 22.20
CA ASN A 170 5.85 -12.18 22.74
C ASN A 170 5.84 -13.69 22.96
N GLU A 171 6.66 -14.42 22.19
CA GLU A 171 6.68 -15.88 22.23
C GLU A 171 7.04 -16.43 23.62
N THR A 172 8.02 -15.84 24.30
CA THR A 172 8.47 -16.26 25.63
C THR A 172 7.37 -16.12 26.67
N THR A 173 6.68 -14.97 26.69
CA THR A 173 5.52 -14.77 27.58
C THR A 173 4.40 -15.76 27.25
N PHE A 174 4.15 -15.98 25.95
CA PHE A 174 3.02 -16.79 25.52
C PHE A 174 3.21 -18.29 25.82
N ARG A 175 4.41 -18.85 25.56
CA ARG A 175 4.72 -20.26 25.82
C ARG A 175 4.66 -20.64 27.30
N ASN A 176 5.03 -19.71 28.18
CA ASN A 176 5.03 -19.99 29.61
C ASN A 176 3.62 -20.14 30.17
N TRP A 177 2.63 -19.47 29.56
CA TRP A 177 1.31 -19.28 30.16
C TRP A 177 0.18 -19.93 29.35
N PHE A 178 0.44 -20.29 28.09
CA PHE A 178 -0.58 -20.80 27.18
C PHE A 178 -0.04 -21.92 26.30
N GLU A 179 -0.88 -22.92 26.05
CA GLU A 179 -0.67 -23.81 24.92
C GLU A 179 -0.99 -23.07 23.62
N LEU A 180 -0.09 -23.17 22.64
CA LEU A 180 -0.30 -22.60 21.31
C LEU A 180 -1.49 -23.31 20.64
N SER A 181 -2.64 -22.66 20.66
CA SER A 181 -3.82 -23.14 19.94
C SER A 181 -3.52 -23.23 18.44
N LYS A 182 -3.93 -24.32 17.81
CA LYS A 182 -3.86 -24.49 16.34
C LYS A 182 -4.84 -23.56 15.61
N THR A 183 -5.85 -23.03 16.32
CA THR A 183 -6.89 -22.16 15.77
C THR A 183 -7.18 -20.99 16.68
N TRP A 184 -7.23 -19.78 16.11
CA TRP A 184 -7.50 -18.55 16.86
C TRP A 184 -8.92 -18.07 16.61
N THR A 185 -9.65 -17.80 17.70
CA THR A 185 -10.95 -17.11 17.68
C THR A 185 -10.86 -15.84 18.52
N TRP A 186 -11.80 -14.91 18.34
CA TRP A 186 -11.82 -13.67 19.13
C TRP A 186 -12.09 -13.94 20.61
N GLU A 187 -12.91 -14.93 20.94
CA GLU A 187 -13.17 -15.34 22.32
C GLU A 187 -11.86 -15.77 23.00
N LYS A 188 -11.04 -16.56 22.31
CA LYS A 188 -9.72 -16.99 22.82
C LYS A 188 -8.74 -15.83 22.94
N VAL A 189 -8.74 -14.89 21.98
CA VAL A 189 -7.92 -13.67 22.07
C VAL A 189 -8.31 -12.86 23.32
N PHE A 190 -9.61 -12.66 23.58
CA PHE A 190 -10.06 -11.91 24.76
C PHE A 190 -9.82 -12.66 26.08
N GLU A 191 -9.98 -13.98 26.10
CA GLU A 191 -9.63 -14.83 27.24
C GLU A 191 -8.15 -14.66 27.63
N TYR A 192 -7.25 -14.80 26.66
CA TYR A 192 -5.81 -14.66 26.90
C TYR A 192 -5.42 -13.22 27.24
N ALA A 193 -6.02 -12.23 26.60
CA ALA A 193 -5.80 -10.83 26.95
C ALA A 193 -6.16 -10.56 28.42
N LYS A 194 -7.28 -11.12 28.91
CA LYS A 194 -7.69 -11.01 30.32
C LYS A 194 -6.70 -11.68 31.26
N ILE A 195 -6.22 -12.88 30.94
CA ILE A 195 -5.21 -13.59 31.74
C ILE A 195 -3.92 -12.78 31.81
N ILE A 196 -3.42 -12.29 30.67
CA ILE A 196 -2.22 -11.46 30.62
C ILE A 196 -2.41 -10.20 31.48
N THR A 197 -3.56 -9.55 31.42
CA THR A 197 -3.84 -8.37 32.23
C THR A 197 -3.85 -8.67 33.72
N ASN A 198 -4.52 -9.74 34.15
CA ASN A 198 -4.59 -10.11 35.56
C ASN A 198 -3.20 -10.44 36.14
N CYS A 199 -2.34 -11.09 35.35
CA CYS A 199 -1.04 -11.53 35.84
C CYS A 199 0.05 -10.44 35.73
N THR A 200 -0.03 -9.52 34.76
CA THR A 200 1.02 -8.50 34.53
C THR A 200 0.65 -7.10 35.00
N GLY A 201 -0.63 -6.84 35.26
CA GLY A 201 -1.16 -5.48 35.49
C GLY A 201 -1.14 -4.58 34.25
N LYS A 202 -0.78 -5.11 33.07
CA LYS A 202 -0.71 -4.37 31.80
C LYS A 202 -1.82 -4.82 30.83
N PRO A 203 -2.23 -4.01 29.84
CA PRO A 203 -3.20 -4.45 28.83
C PRO A 203 -2.70 -5.68 28.06
N GLY A 204 -3.47 -6.78 28.07
CA GLY A 204 -3.11 -8.03 27.39
C GLY A 204 -3.41 -8.03 25.89
N LEU A 205 -4.16 -7.03 25.42
CA LEU A 205 -4.37 -6.71 24.01
C LEU A 205 -4.15 -5.21 23.83
N ARG A 206 -3.37 -4.84 22.81
CA ARG A 206 -3.09 -3.45 22.48
C ARG A 206 -3.27 -3.22 20.99
N PHE A 207 -4.00 -2.17 20.65
CA PHE A 207 -4.13 -1.68 19.28
C PHE A 207 -2.95 -0.77 18.92
N VAL A 208 -2.74 -0.55 17.62
CA VAL A 208 -1.62 0.25 17.11
C VAL A 208 -1.71 1.69 17.62
N GLY A 209 -2.92 2.20 17.85
CA GLY A 209 -3.15 3.54 18.38
C GLY A 209 -3.15 4.61 17.29
N SER A 210 -3.28 4.21 16.02
CA SER A 210 -3.45 5.15 14.90
C SER A 210 -4.89 5.04 14.39
N ARG A 211 -5.57 6.18 14.23
CA ARG A 211 -7.00 6.24 13.87
C ARG A 211 -7.33 5.35 12.65
N ASN A 212 -6.49 5.41 11.62
CA ASN A 212 -6.68 4.63 10.40
C ASN A 212 -6.43 3.13 10.59
N ALA A 213 -5.38 2.73 11.31
CA ALA A 213 -5.10 1.31 11.53
C ALA A 213 -6.13 0.68 12.49
N ASP A 214 -6.54 1.42 13.51
CA ASP A 214 -7.50 0.96 14.50
C ASP A 214 -8.90 0.80 13.87
N LEU A 215 -9.32 1.71 12.98
CA LEU A 215 -10.54 1.54 12.20
C LEU A 215 -10.48 0.31 11.28
N LYS A 216 -9.37 0.11 10.56
CA LYS A 216 -9.17 -1.09 9.72
C LYS A 216 -9.21 -2.38 10.54
N MET A 217 -8.63 -2.37 11.74
CA MET A 217 -8.69 -3.52 12.64
C MET A 217 -10.12 -3.75 13.14
N PHE A 218 -10.81 -2.71 13.57
CA PHE A 218 -12.19 -2.79 14.04
C PHE A 218 -13.14 -3.35 12.98
N THR A 219 -13.09 -2.82 11.75
CA THR A 219 -13.87 -3.34 10.62
C THR A 219 -13.56 -4.82 10.34
N SER A 220 -12.30 -5.23 10.43
CA SER A 220 -11.89 -6.63 10.27
C SER A 220 -12.47 -7.53 11.37
N VAL A 221 -12.49 -7.06 12.63
CA VAL A 221 -13.11 -7.77 13.76
C VAL A 221 -14.61 -7.96 13.49
N CYS A 222 -15.33 -6.88 13.16
CA CYS A 222 -16.75 -6.94 12.84
C CYS A 222 -17.04 -7.98 11.76
N HIS A 223 -16.33 -7.94 10.63
CA HIS A 223 -16.52 -8.89 9.54
C HIS A 223 -16.25 -10.34 9.97
N SER A 224 -15.20 -10.58 10.76
CA SER A 224 -14.89 -11.93 11.24
C SER A 224 -15.92 -12.47 12.24
N LEU A 225 -16.65 -11.59 12.92
CA LEU A 225 -17.78 -11.93 13.81
C LEU A 225 -19.12 -11.99 13.07
N GLY A 226 -19.13 -11.82 11.73
CA GLY A 226 -20.36 -11.77 10.94
C GLY A 226 -21.18 -10.49 11.14
N ILE A 227 -20.58 -9.45 11.71
CA ILE A 227 -21.23 -8.15 11.94
C ILE A 227 -20.95 -7.25 10.71
N PRO A 228 -21.98 -6.86 9.95
CA PRO A 228 -21.78 -5.98 8.81
C PRO A 228 -21.41 -4.57 9.29
N PHE A 229 -20.29 -4.03 8.79
CA PHE A 229 -19.84 -2.69 9.16
C PHE A 229 -20.59 -1.58 8.41
N ILE A 230 -20.88 -1.83 7.12
CA ILE A 230 -21.75 -1.03 6.27
C ILE A 230 -22.88 -1.95 5.82
N VAL A 231 -24.12 -1.49 5.97
CA VAL A 231 -25.32 -2.14 5.44
C VAL A 231 -25.91 -1.20 4.40
N ASP A 232 -25.97 -1.66 3.16
CA ASP A 232 -26.74 -1.03 2.08
C ASP A 232 -27.83 -2.02 1.68
N ASP A 233 -29.06 -1.74 2.10
CA ASP A 233 -30.23 -2.52 1.74
C ASP A 233 -31.03 -1.74 0.69
N ASN A 234 -30.87 -2.15 -0.56
CA ASN A 234 -31.54 -1.53 -1.71
C ASN A 234 -33.07 -1.75 -1.69
N TYR A 235 -33.57 -2.78 -1.00
CA TYR A 235 -35.02 -3.04 -0.93
C TYR A 235 -35.68 -2.18 0.14
N LEU A 236 -34.97 -1.94 1.23
CA LEU A 236 -35.44 -1.09 2.33
C LEU A 236 -35.01 0.38 2.19
N GLU A 237 -34.21 0.70 1.16
CA GLU A 237 -33.52 2.00 0.98
C GLU A 237 -32.71 2.42 2.22
N ILE A 238 -32.17 1.45 2.95
CA ILE A 238 -31.44 1.71 4.20
C ILE A 238 -29.94 1.69 3.92
N LYS A 239 -29.31 2.86 4.09
CA LYS A 239 -27.86 3.00 4.20
C LYS A 239 -27.48 3.24 5.65
N LYS A 240 -26.92 2.24 6.32
CA LYS A 240 -26.47 2.32 7.72
C LYS A 240 -24.99 1.99 7.83
N MET A 241 -24.23 2.90 8.43
CA MET A 241 -22.89 2.64 8.93
C MET A 241 -22.97 2.45 10.44
N TRP A 242 -22.38 1.38 10.97
CA TRP A 242 -22.47 1.03 12.39
C TRP A 242 -21.62 1.93 13.33
N ILE A 243 -21.11 3.06 12.82
CA ILE A 243 -20.56 4.14 13.64
C ILE A 243 -21.62 5.24 13.70
N LYS A 244 -22.54 5.13 14.66
CA LYS A 244 -23.32 6.29 15.10
C LYS A 244 -22.40 7.19 15.93
N LYS A 245 -22.40 8.48 15.60
CA LYS A 245 -21.87 9.55 16.48
C LYS A 245 -22.52 9.47 17.86
#